data_AF-A0A7X0L2X9-F1
#
_entry.id   AF-A0A7X0L2X9-F1
#
_cell.length_a   1.000
_cell.length_b   1.000
_cell.length_c   1.000
_cell.angle_alpha   90.00
_cell.angle_beta   90.00
_cell.angle_gamma   90.00
#
_symmetry.space_group_name_H-M   'P 1'
#
loop_
_entity.id
_entity.type
_entity.pdbx_description
1 polymer ?
#
loop_
_entity_poly.entity_id
_entity_poly.type
_entity_poly.pdbx_seq_one_letter_code
_entity_poly.pdbx_strand_id
1 'polypeptide(L)'
;MTLQQHMRRAAEDSLRSFPEALRPEIYVISLRISHGEFSTVHELWDYPYDPYMAIGYNTEGNVRRNLEGSSADPLEVRWSYAYMLLEEAGSAGHHPDDPEGTSLYLEEVKRLGLWYEPGDDDAEEEQDEKLCAHFDDLCVDAARHLHSSGLVKEVLGREVPIVLFDMFRIIEPGATQAANPPHLVPPGYLALQQG
;
A
#
# COMPACT_ATOMS: atom_id res chain seq x y z
N MET A 1 -5.96 -20.86 5.87
CA MET A 1 -6.09 -19.38 5.91
C MET A 1 -6.30 -18.92 4.47
N THR A 2 -7.12 -17.89 4.22
CA THR A 2 -7.23 -17.31 2.86
C THR A 2 -6.18 -16.21 2.66
N LEU A 3 -5.91 -15.80 1.41
CA LEU A 3 -5.01 -14.68 1.13
C LEU A 3 -5.48 -13.40 1.83
N GLN A 4 -6.78 -13.09 1.77
CA GLN A 4 -7.37 -11.95 2.47
C GLN A 4 -7.10 -11.99 3.99
N GLN A 5 -7.26 -13.15 4.64
CA GLN A 5 -6.96 -13.29 6.08
C GLN A 5 -5.47 -13.10 6.36
N HIS A 6 -4.61 -13.61 5.48
CA HIS A 6 -3.16 -13.44 5.56
C HIS A 6 -2.75 -11.97 5.46
N MET A 7 -3.23 -11.26 4.44
CA MET A 7 -2.92 -9.83 4.24
C MET A 7 -3.42 -8.96 5.38
N ARG A 8 -4.62 -9.24 5.92
CA ARG A 8 -5.12 -8.57 7.13
C ARG A 8 -4.19 -8.78 8.31
N ARG A 9 -3.78 -10.04 8.56
CA ARG A 9 -2.87 -10.37 9.67
C ARG A 9 -1.52 -9.69 9.50
N ALA A 10 -0.94 -9.72 8.30
CA ALA A 10 0.33 -9.05 8.02
C ALA A 10 0.23 -7.53 8.24
N ALA A 11 -0.90 -6.91 7.86
CA ALA A 11 -1.15 -5.50 8.14
C ALA A 11 -1.24 -5.20 9.66
N GLU A 12 -1.89 -6.08 10.44
CA GLU A 12 -1.94 -5.94 11.90
C GLU A 12 -0.56 -6.09 12.54
N ASP A 13 0.20 -7.11 12.14
CA ASP A 13 1.53 -7.40 12.66
C ASP A 13 2.51 -6.25 12.35
N SER A 14 2.46 -5.71 11.12
CA SER A 14 3.22 -4.52 10.71
C SER A 14 2.86 -3.29 11.54
N LEU A 15 1.57 -3.01 11.76
CA LEU A 15 1.17 -1.87 12.58
C LEU A 15 1.67 -2.01 14.03
N ARG A 16 1.63 -3.22 14.60
CA ARG A 16 2.14 -3.49 15.95
C ARG A 16 3.66 -3.37 16.06
N SER A 17 4.39 -3.61 14.97
CA SER A 17 5.85 -3.53 14.93
C SER A 17 6.37 -2.09 14.82
N PHE A 18 5.51 -1.10 14.55
CA PHE A 18 5.91 0.30 14.45
C PHE A 18 6.64 0.78 15.72
N PRO A 19 7.79 1.48 15.59
CA PRO A 19 8.61 1.88 16.73
C PRO A 19 7.82 2.73 17.74
N GLU A 20 7.77 2.29 19.00
CA GLU A 20 6.99 2.95 20.05
C GLU A 20 7.32 4.43 20.20
N ALA A 21 8.60 4.80 20.07
CA ALA A 21 9.07 6.17 20.15
C ALA A 21 8.49 7.09 19.06
N LEU A 22 8.12 6.53 17.90
CA LEU A 22 7.62 7.28 16.75
C LEU A 22 6.09 7.34 16.68
N ARG A 23 5.36 6.44 17.37
CA ARG A 23 3.88 6.40 17.34
C ARG A 23 3.20 7.73 17.67
N PRO A 24 3.71 8.57 18.60
CA PRO A 24 3.15 9.91 18.82
C PRO A 24 3.30 10.84 17.61
N GLU A 25 4.28 10.63 16.74
CA GLU A 25 4.54 11.48 15.57
C GLU A 25 3.89 10.98 14.27
N ILE A 26 3.44 9.72 14.21
CA ILE A 26 2.84 9.12 13.01
C ILE A 26 1.52 9.82 12.66
N TYR A 27 1.45 10.53 11.55
CA TYR A 27 0.21 11.21 11.13
C TYR A 27 -0.54 10.47 10.00
N VAL A 28 0.10 9.47 9.40
CA VAL A 28 -0.44 8.69 8.30
C VAL A 28 0.24 7.32 8.27
N ILE A 29 -0.55 6.29 7.95
CA ILE A 29 -0.07 4.95 7.58
C ILE A 29 -0.09 4.88 6.07
N SER A 30 0.93 4.30 5.45
CA SER A 30 0.99 4.09 4.01
C SER A 30 0.90 2.61 3.68
N LEU A 31 0.08 2.25 2.67
CA LEU A 31 0.20 0.97 1.98
C LEU A 31 0.65 1.25 0.56
N ARG A 32 1.92 0.94 0.29
CA ARG A 32 2.44 0.93 -1.08
C ARG A 32 1.98 -0.36 -1.73
N ILE A 33 1.31 -0.23 -2.86
CA ILE A 33 0.94 -1.34 -3.72
C ILE A 33 1.96 -1.39 -4.86
N SER A 34 2.51 -2.56 -5.09
CA SER A 34 3.34 -2.86 -6.26
C SER A 34 2.71 -4.05 -6.97
N HIS A 35 2.66 -4.01 -8.29
CA HIS A 35 2.10 -5.12 -9.09
C HIS A 35 3.14 -5.98 -9.79
N GLY A 36 4.42 -5.67 -9.69
CA GLY A 36 5.40 -6.23 -10.63
C GLY A 36 5.10 -5.77 -12.05
N GLU A 37 6.03 -5.06 -12.70
CA GLU A 37 5.97 -4.87 -14.17
C GLU A 37 4.78 -4.09 -14.81
N PHE A 38 4.42 -2.92 -14.26
CA PHE A 38 4.15 -1.74 -15.12
C PHE A 38 5.40 -0.85 -15.31
N SER A 39 6.54 -1.32 -14.80
CA SER A 39 7.84 -0.78 -15.15
C SER A 39 8.27 -1.42 -16.48
N THR A 40 8.20 -0.69 -17.59
CA THR A 40 8.92 -1.00 -18.85
C THR A 40 10.46 -1.00 -18.68
N VAL A 41 10.91 -1.07 -17.43
CA VAL A 41 12.28 -0.99 -16.98
C VAL A 41 12.64 -2.32 -16.32
N HIS A 42 12.44 -3.41 -17.05
CA HIS A 42 13.02 -4.73 -16.77
C HIS A 42 14.56 -4.67 -16.58
N GLU A 43 15.20 -3.58 -17.02
CA GLU A 43 16.67 -3.46 -17.06
C GLU A 43 17.27 -2.58 -15.96
N LEU A 44 16.50 -1.80 -15.19
CA LEU A 44 17.08 -0.91 -14.16
C LEU A 44 17.03 -1.49 -12.74
N TRP A 45 16.14 -2.44 -12.46
CA TRP A 45 16.03 -3.06 -11.15
C TRP A 45 15.56 -4.52 -11.29
N ASP A 46 16.40 -5.47 -10.88
CA ASP A 46 16.13 -6.92 -10.84
C ASP A 46 15.00 -7.26 -9.84
N TYR A 47 13.77 -6.80 -10.06
CA TYR A 47 12.60 -7.16 -9.24
C TYR A 47 11.61 -8.01 -10.06
N PRO A 48 11.75 -9.35 -10.05
CA PRO A 48 10.88 -10.27 -10.77
C PRO A 48 9.60 -10.63 -9.99
N TYR A 49 9.07 -9.71 -9.16
CA TYR A 49 8.00 -10.04 -8.21
C TYR A 49 6.66 -9.44 -8.60
N ASP A 50 5.70 -10.35 -8.74
CA ASP A 50 4.24 -10.22 -8.73
C ASP A 50 3.69 -9.37 -7.56
N PRO A 51 2.37 -9.09 -7.50
CA PRO A 51 1.86 -8.04 -6.62
C PRO A 51 2.09 -8.26 -5.13
N TYR A 52 2.56 -7.20 -4.47
CA TYR A 52 2.72 -7.15 -3.02
C TYR A 52 2.34 -5.78 -2.45
N MET A 53 2.01 -5.81 -1.17
CA MET A 53 1.61 -4.67 -0.37
C MET A 53 2.67 -4.44 0.70
N ALA A 54 3.20 -3.22 0.75
CA ALA A 54 4.21 -2.81 1.70
C ALA A 54 3.62 -1.80 2.69
N ILE A 55 3.72 -2.08 3.99
CA ILE A 55 3.08 -1.27 5.03
C ILE A 55 4.13 -0.39 5.73
N GLY A 56 3.89 0.92 5.72
CA GLY A 56 4.76 1.91 6.33
C GLY A 56 3.98 3.04 7.02
N TYR A 57 4.67 4.12 7.31
CA TYR A 57 4.10 5.30 7.97
C TYR A 57 4.88 6.56 7.62
N ASN A 58 4.30 7.73 7.88
CA ASN A 58 5.08 8.98 7.90
C ASN A 58 4.85 9.75 9.19
N THR A 59 5.83 10.59 9.55
CA THR A 59 5.87 11.31 10.82
C THR A 59 5.93 12.81 10.66
N GLU A 60 5.40 13.55 11.63
CA GLU A 60 5.51 15.02 11.67
C GLU A 60 6.97 15.48 11.77
N GLY A 61 7.85 14.72 12.44
CA GLY A 61 9.29 14.96 12.45
C GLY A 61 9.92 14.85 11.06
N ASN A 62 9.53 13.85 10.26
CA ASN A 62 10.04 13.71 8.90
C ASN A 62 9.57 14.85 7.98
N VAL A 63 8.31 15.27 8.10
CA VAL A 63 7.79 16.44 7.35
C VAL A 63 8.58 17.70 7.70
N ARG A 64 8.78 18.00 8.99
CA ARG A 64 9.57 19.16 9.44
C ARG A 64 10.99 19.13 8.87
N ARG A 65 11.67 17.98 8.97
CA ARG A 65 13.03 17.82 8.46
C ARG A 65 13.15 18.11 6.96
N ASN A 66 12.18 17.68 6.16
CA ASN A 66 12.19 17.92 4.71
C ASN A 66 11.81 19.36 4.33
N LEU A 67 11.12 20.09 5.21
CA LEU A 67 10.82 21.51 5.02
C LEU A 67 11.94 22.44 5.51
N GLU A 68 12.78 21.99 6.44
CA GLU A 68 13.88 22.77 6.97
C GLU A 68 14.89 23.16 5.87
N GLY A 69 14.93 24.45 5.53
CA GLY A 69 15.83 24.99 4.51
C GLY A 69 15.44 24.65 3.07
N SER A 70 14.28 24.02 2.85
CA SER A 70 13.76 23.66 1.54
C SER A 70 12.78 24.71 1.01
N SER A 71 12.73 24.87 -0.32
CA SER A 71 11.69 25.65 -1.02
C SER A 71 10.59 24.75 -1.60
N ALA A 72 10.57 23.47 -1.26
CA ALA A 72 9.55 22.52 -1.71
C ALA A 72 8.15 22.91 -1.19
N ASP A 73 7.12 22.55 -1.94
CA ASP A 73 5.74 22.78 -1.52
C ASP A 73 5.43 21.97 -0.24
N PRO A 74 4.98 22.62 0.86
CA PRO A 74 4.56 21.92 2.07
C PRO A 74 3.51 20.83 1.85
N LEU A 75 2.64 20.99 0.85
CA LEU A 75 1.64 19.98 0.54
C LEU A 75 2.29 18.72 -0.06
N GLU A 76 3.22 18.92 -1.00
CA GLU A 76 3.98 17.85 -1.64
C GLU A 76 4.83 17.10 -0.59
N VAL A 77 5.56 17.82 0.25
CA VAL A 77 6.39 17.21 1.31
C VAL A 77 5.55 16.38 2.29
N ARG A 78 4.30 16.76 2.53
CA ARG A 78 3.42 16.03 3.45
C ARG A 78 2.76 14.81 2.81
N TRP A 79 2.45 14.85 1.53
CA TRP A 79 1.52 13.87 0.94
C TRP A 79 2.10 13.08 -0.23
N SER A 80 3.19 13.54 -0.85
CA SER A 80 3.87 12.78 -1.89
C SER A 80 4.62 11.60 -1.27
N TYR A 81 4.48 10.44 -1.89
CA TYR A 81 5.21 9.23 -1.51
C TYR A 81 6.73 9.44 -1.57
N ALA A 82 7.22 10.39 -2.38
CA ALA A 82 8.64 10.72 -2.51
C ALA A 82 9.27 11.22 -1.20
N TYR A 83 8.45 11.72 -0.27
CA TYR A 83 8.88 12.20 1.04
C TYR A 83 8.48 11.28 2.20
N MET A 84 7.76 10.18 1.92
CA MET A 84 7.34 9.26 2.96
C MET A 84 8.51 8.39 3.44
N LEU A 85 8.46 7.98 4.71
CA LEU A 85 9.37 6.97 5.22
C LEU A 85 8.90 5.63 4.66
N LEU A 86 9.55 5.18 3.58
CA LEU A 86 9.34 3.84 3.00
C LEU A 86 10.06 2.76 3.82
N GLU A 87 10.24 2.99 5.13
CA GLU A 87 10.68 1.96 6.09
C GLU A 87 9.51 1.01 6.30
N GLU A 88 9.43 0.02 5.41
CA GLU A 88 8.37 -0.97 5.38
C GLU A 88 8.54 -1.96 6.53
N ALA A 89 7.48 -2.11 7.31
CA ALA A 89 7.42 -3.08 8.42
C ALA A 89 7.31 -4.54 7.93
N GLY A 90 7.11 -4.72 6.62
CA GLY A 90 7.06 -6.01 5.93
C GLY A 90 6.28 -5.91 4.61
N SER A 91 6.50 -6.90 3.74
CA SER A 91 5.74 -7.13 2.52
C SER A 91 4.67 -8.19 2.75
N ALA A 92 3.50 -8.03 2.15
CA ALA A 92 2.40 -9.00 2.19
C ALA A 92 1.84 -9.23 0.79
N GLY A 93 1.67 -10.49 0.39
CA GLY A 93 1.23 -10.86 -0.96
C GLY A 93 2.25 -11.72 -1.67
N HIS A 94 2.38 -11.57 -2.99
CA HIS A 94 3.32 -12.35 -3.79
C HIS A 94 4.73 -11.74 -3.74
N HIS A 95 5.45 -12.00 -2.66
CA HIS A 95 6.81 -11.51 -2.43
C HIS A 95 7.71 -12.61 -1.81
N PRO A 96 9.02 -12.69 -2.12
CA PRO A 96 9.91 -13.69 -1.51
C PRO A 96 10.01 -13.63 0.01
N ASP A 97 9.89 -12.44 0.57
CA ASP A 97 9.86 -12.24 2.03
C ASP A 97 8.52 -12.66 2.66
N ASP A 98 7.52 -12.98 1.82
CA ASP A 98 6.22 -13.53 2.20
C ASP A 98 5.90 -14.81 1.40
N PRO A 99 6.59 -15.93 1.68
CA PRO A 99 6.39 -17.18 0.94
C PRO A 99 5.00 -17.80 1.17
N GLU A 100 4.37 -17.52 2.31
CA GLU A 100 2.99 -17.96 2.60
C GLU A 100 1.99 -17.15 1.76
N GLY A 101 2.11 -15.82 1.76
CA GLY A 101 1.28 -14.96 0.91
C GLY A 101 1.43 -15.26 -0.57
N THR A 102 2.66 -15.53 -1.02
CA THR A 102 2.96 -15.99 -2.39
C THR A 102 2.19 -17.25 -2.75
N SER A 103 2.26 -18.27 -1.89
CA SER A 103 1.57 -19.53 -2.13
C SER A 103 0.05 -19.33 -2.18
N LEU A 104 -0.50 -18.55 -1.24
CA LEU A 104 -1.93 -18.25 -1.17
C LEU A 104 -2.41 -17.43 -2.38
N TYR A 105 -1.61 -16.47 -2.85
CA TYR A 105 -1.91 -15.66 -4.02
C TYR A 105 -2.03 -16.52 -5.27
N LEU A 106 -1.00 -17.32 -5.55
CA LEU A 106 -0.98 -18.20 -6.72
C LEU A 106 -2.15 -19.20 -6.72
N GLU A 107 -2.47 -19.79 -5.57
CA GLU A 107 -3.63 -20.67 -5.43
C GLU A 107 -4.95 -19.92 -5.71
N GLU A 108 -5.09 -18.70 -5.20
CA GLU A 108 -6.29 -17.91 -5.33
C GLU A 108 -6.54 -17.44 -6.76
N VAL A 109 -5.54 -16.85 -7.42
CA VAL A 109 -5.69 -16.34 -8.80
C VAL A 109 -5.91 -17.47 -9.80
N LYS A 110 -5.29 -18.65 -9.59
CA LYS A 110 -5.56 -19.86 -10.40
C LYS A 110 -6.97 -20.37 -10.18
N ARG A 111 -7.44 -20.43 -8.93
CA ARG A 111 -8.82 -20.85 -8.60
C ARG A 111 -9.86 -19.90 -9.20
N LEU A 112 -9.56 -18.60 -9.27
CA LEU A 112 -10.43 -17.59 -9.87
C LEU A 112 -10.36 -17.57 -11.41
N GLY A 113 -9.46 -18.34 -12.02
CA GLY A 113 -9.24 -18.32 -13.46
C GLY A 113 -8.64 -17.00 -13.95
N LEU A 114 -7.97 -16.27 -13.06
CA LEU A 114 -7.26 -15.03 -13.38
C LEU A 114 -5.84 -15.29 -13.87
N TRP A 115 -5.24 -16.42 -13.47
CA TRP A 115 -3.90 -16.83 -13.91
C TRP A 115 -3.85 -17.14 -15.41
N TYR A 116 -2.82 -16.64 -16.09
CA TYR A 116 -2.47 -16.97 -17.47
C TYR A 116 -0.97 -17.27 -17.57
N GLU A 117 -0.57 -18.03 -18.60
CA GLU A 117 0.85 -18.30 -18.88
C GLU A 117 1.36 -17.25 -19.88
N PRO A 118 2.57 -16.69 -19.71
CA PRO A 118 3.09 -15.65 -20.62
C PRO A 118 3.18 -16.12 -22.08
N GLY A 119 2.69 -15.31 -23.03
CA GLY A 119 2.85 -15.53 -24.47
C GLY A 119 1.55 -15.69 -25.28
N ASP A 120 0.44 -15.13 -24.81
CA ASP A 120 -0.87 -15.11 -25.50
C ASP A 120 -1.41 -13.66 -25.62
N ASP A 121 -0.74 -12.84 -26.44
CA ASP A 121 -0.76 -11.36 -26.50
C ASP A 121 -2.14 -10.66 -26.40
N ASP A 122 -3.23 -11.20 -26.95
CA ASP A 122 -4.54 -10.49 -26.99
C ASP A 122 -5.40 -10.72 -25.72
N ALA A 123 -5.08 -11.72 -24.90
CA ALA A 123 -5.79 -12.04 -23.66
C ALA A 123 -5.12 -11.43 -22.40
N GLU A 124 -3.94 -10.82 -22.55
CA GLU A 124 -3.08 -10.41 -21.44
C GLU A 124 -3.58 -9.12 -20.77
N GLU A 125 -3.94 -8.06 -21.53
CA GLU A 125 -4.29 -6.76 -20.95
C GLU A 125 -5.56 -6.79 -20.07
N GLU A 126 -6.67 -7.37 -20.55
CA GLU A 126 -7.92 -7.46 -19.76
C GLU A 126 -7.71 -8.34 -18.51
N GLN A 127 -6.84 -9.34 -18.61
CA GLN A 127 -6.57 -10.26 -17.51
C GLN A 127 -5.65 -9.62 -16.46
N ASP A 128 -4.68 -8.82 -16.91
CA ASP A 128 -3.82 -7.99 -16.05
C ASP A 128 -4.62 -6.98 -15.27
N GLU A 129 -5.55 -6.28 -15.93
CA GLU A 129 -6.45 -5.34 -15.24
C GLU A 129 -7.25 -6.04 -14.14
N LYS A 130 -7.73 -7.26 -14.38
CA LYS A 130 -8.47 -8.05 -13.38
C LYS A 130 -7.57 -8.54 -12.24
N LEU A 131 -6.35 -8.99 -12.54
CA LEU A 131 -5.36 -9.38 -11.52
C LEU A 131 -5.01 -8.19 -10.63
N CYS A 132 -4.74 -7.04 -11.26
CA CYS A 132 -4.47 -5.79 -10.60
C CYS A 132 -5.62 -5.38 -9.68
N ALA A 133 -6.84 -5.31 -10.22
CA ALA A 133 -8.03 -4.91 -9.46
C ALA A 133 -8.30 -5.86 -8.28
N HIS A 134 -8.13 -7.17 -8.48
CA HIS A 134 -8.30 -8.17 -7.42
C HIS A 134 -7.33 -7.93 -6.26
N PHE A 135 -6.06 -7.64 -6.56
CA PHE A 135 -5.07 -7.37 -5.51
C PHE A 135 -5.25 -5.99 -4.88
N ASP A 136 -5.64 -4.97 -5.64
CA ASP A 136 -6.00 -3.64 -5.12
C ASP A 136 -7.16 -3.76 -4.11
N ASP A 137 -8.18 -4.58 -4.40
CA ASP A 137 -9.31 -4.85 -3.50
C ASP A 137 -8.86 -5.51 -2.19
N LEU A 138 -7.89 -6.43 -2.24
CA LEU A 138 -7.31 -7.05 -1.04
C LEU A 138 -6.55 -6.03 -0.18
N CYS A 139 -5.82 -5.10 -0.81
CA CYS A 139 -5.13 -4.03 -0.10
C CYS A 139 -6.10 -3.05 0.57
N VAL A 140 -7.16 -2.65 -0.15
CA VAL A 140 -8.24 -1.81 0.38
C VAL A 140 -8.92 -2.52 1.56
N ASP A 141 -9.20 -3.82 1.44
CA ASP A 141 -9.81 -4.60 2.50
C ASP A 141 -8.92 -4.69 3.76
N ALA A 142 -7.60 -4.89 3.59
CA ALA A 142 -6.66 -4.89 4.71
C ALA A 142 -6.65 -3.52 5.43
N ALA A 143 -6.62 -2.42 4.70
CA ALA A 143 -6.69 -1.07 5.27
C ALA A 143 -8.00 -0.81 6.03
N ARG A 144 -9.15 -1.20 5.44
CA ARG A 144 -10.47 -1.10 6.11
C ARG A 144 -10.53 -1.95 7.39
N HIS A 145 -9.89 -3.11 7.36
CA HIS A 145 -9.81 -3.99 8.52
C HIS A 145 -9.03 -3.37 9.67
N LEU A 146 -7.92 -2.67 9.41
CA LEU A 146 -7.16 -1.95 10.44
C LEU A 146 -8.00 -0.89 11.16
N HIS A 147 -8.84 -0.17 10.42
CA HIS A 147 -9.78 0.80 11.00
C HIS A 147 -10.93 0.11 11.77
N SER A 148 -11.62 -0.83 11.13
CA SER A 148 -12.82 -1.45 11.69
C SER A 148 -12.55 -2.36 12.89
N SER A 149 -11.35 -2.93 12.99
CA SER A 149 -10.88 -3.67 14.17
C SER A 149 -10.55 -2.75 15.36
N GLY A 150 -10.41 -1.44 15.13
CA GLY A 150 -9.97 -0.47 16.14
C GLY A 150 -8.46 -0.47 16.39
N LEU A 151 -7.70 -1.28 15.65
CA LEU A 151 -6.28 -1.49 15.90
C LEU A 151 -5.44 -0.23 15.72
N VAL A 152 -5.77 0.61 14.72
CA VAL A 152 -5.08 1.90 14.51
C VAL A 152 -5.11 2.74 15.79
N LYS A 153 -6.28 2.87 16.40
CA LYS A 153 -6.47 3.65 17.62
C LYS A 153 -5.83 2.99 18.83
N GLU A 154 -5.86 1.65 18.91
CA GLU A 154 -5.19 0.89 19.97
C GLU A 154 -3.67 1.14 19.95
N VAL A 155 -3.03 1.03 18.78
CA VAL A 155 -1.58 1.12 18.65
C VAL A 155 -1.07 2.56 18.70
N LEU A 156 -1.72 3.49 18.00
CA LEU A 156 -1.26 4.87 17.86
C LEU A 156 -1.88 5.85 18.86
N GLY A 157 -2.84 5.37 19.68
CA GLY A 157 -3.59 6.17 20.63
C GLY A 157 -4.62 7.12 19.99
N ARG A 158 -4.72 7.12 18.65
CA ARG A 158 -5.61 7.97 17.85
C ARG A 158 -5.89 7.32 16.50
N GLU A 159 -6.96 7.76 15.85
CA GLU A 159 -7.17 7.44 14.44
C GLU A 159 -6.27 8.30 13.57
N VAL A 160 -5.68 7.71 12.53
CA VAL A 160 -4.91 8.40 11.48
C VAL A 160 -5.34 7.86 10.12
N PRO A 161 -5.26 8.65 9.04
CA PRO A 161 -5.48 8.16 7.69
C PRO A 161 -4.55 7.01 7.31
N ILE A 162 -5.06 6.15 6.44
CA ILE A 162 -4.31 5.12 5.75
C ILE A 162 -4.31 5.45 4.26
N VAL A 163 -3.20 5.89 3.69
CA VAL A 163 -3.11 6.21 2.25
C VAL A 163 -2.66 4.99 1.47
N LEU A 164 -3.33 4.72 0.35
CA LEU A 164 -2.96 3.65 -0.59
C LEU A 164 -2.41 4.32 -1.84
N PHE A 165 -1.25 3.87 -2.31
CA PHE A 165 -0.65 4.39 -3.53
C PHE A 165 0.11 3.32 -4.30
N ASP A 166 0.22 3.54 -5.60
CA ASP A 166 1.02 2.74 -6.52
C ASP A 166 1.94 3.70 -7.29
N MET A 167 3.23 3.38 -7.37
CA MET A 167 4.20 4.29 -7.98
C MET A 167 4.03 4.40 -9.50
N PHE A 168 3.30 3.48 -10.12
CA PHE A 168 3.16 3.38 -11.58
C PHE A 168 1.72 3.54 -12.07
N ARG A 169 0.73 3.48 -11.17
CA ARG A 169 -0.70 3.58 -11.52
C ARG A 169 -1.40 4.59 -10.63
N ILE A 170 -2.26 5.41 -11.22
CA ILE A 170 -3.04 6.42 -10.49
C ILE A 170 -4.29 5.75 -9.89
N ILE A 171 -4.17 5.24 -8.67
CA ILE A 171 -5.26 4.59 -7.91
C ILE A 171 -5.60 5.33 -6.61
N GLU A 172 -4.75 6.27 -6.21
CA GLU A 172 -4.66 6.89 -4.90
C GLU A 172 -5.98 7.48 -4.39
N PRO A 173 -6.71 8.32 -5.17
CA PRO A 173 -7.88 8.99 -4.64
C PRO A 173 -8.99 7.99 -4.30
N GLY A 174 -9.25 7.05 -5.22
CA GLY A 174 -10.30 6.04 -5.06
C GLY A 174 -9.97 5.01 -4.00
N ALA A 175 -8.76 4.45 -4.05
CA ALA A 175 -8.31 3.43 -3.08
C ALA A 175 -8.25 4.00 -1.66
N THR A 176 -7.70 5.21 -1.49
CA THR A 176 -7.65 5.87 -0.17
C THR A 176 -9.04 6.22 0.35
N GLN A 177 -9.96 6.70 -0.51
CA GLN A 177 -11.34 6.95 -0.10
C GLN A 177 -12.07 5.67 0.33
N ALA A 178 -11.89 4.57 -0.41
CA ALA A 178 -12.50 3.28 -0.08
C ALA A 178 -11.93 2.66 1.20
N ALA A 179 -10.65 2.91 1.48
CA ALA A 179 -9.94 2.35 2.63
C ALA A 179 -10.30 3.00 3.98
N ASN A 180 -10.75 4.26 3.98
CA ASN A 180 -10.87 5.06 5.20
C ASN A 180 -12.32 5.43 5.56
N PRO A 181 -12.62 5.58 6.86
CA PRO A 181 -13.76 6.39 7.29
C PRO A 181 -13.74 7.78 6.62
N PRO A 182 -14.88 8.32 6.15
CA PRO A 182 -14.90 9.56 5.37
C PRO A 182 -14.26 10.77 6.08
N HIS A 183 -14.32 10.83 7.41
CA HIS A 183 -13.73 11.92 8.20
C HIS A 183 -12.20 11.85 8.32
N LEU A 184 -11.59 10.70 7.96
CA LEU A 184 -10.14 10.51 8.00
C LEU A 184 -9.48 10.75 6.64
N VAL A 185 -10.24 10.77 5.54
CA VAL A 185 -9.68 11.00 4.20
C VAL A 185 -9.03 12.40 4.15
N PRO A 186 -7.70 12.52 3.94
CA PRO A 186 -7.03 13.81 4.07
C PRO A 186 -7.33 14.71 2.86
N PRO A 187 -7.94 15.91 3.04
CA PRO A 187 -8.24 16.79 1.91
C PRO A 187 -6.98 17.23 1.15
N GLY A 188 -5.88 17.43 1.88
CA GLY A 188 -4.59 17.79 1.27
C GLY A 188 -4.00 16.67 0.42
N TYR A 189 -4.21 15.40 0.80
CA TYR A 189 -3.80 14.27 -0.02
C TYR A 189 -4.60 14.22 -1.31
N LEU A 190 -5.93 14.32 -1.23
CA LEU A 190 -6.78 14.33 -2.43
C LEU A 190 -6.48 15.51 -3.36
N ALA A 191 -6.18 16.70 -2.81
CA ALA A 191 -5.83 17.86 -3.60
C ALA A 191 -4.52 17.66 -4.38
N LEU A 192 -3.51 17.03 -3.76
CA LEU A 192 -2.25 16.72 -4.43
C LEU A 192 -2.47 15.76 -5.61
N GLN A 193 -3.37 14.78 -5.48
CA GLN A 193 -3.63 13.78 -6.53
C GLN A 193 -4.52 14.31 -7.68
N GLN A 194 -5.11 15.51 -7.54
CA GLN A 194 -5.95 16.14 -8.58
C GLN A 194 -5.19 17.23 -9.36
N GLY A 195 -3.94 17.52 -8.96
CA GLY A 195 -3.09 18.59 -9.50
C GLY A 195 -2.13 18.13 -10.59
#